data_AF-A0A5U5NNH9-F1
#
_entry.id   AF-A0A5U5NNH9-F1
#
_cell.length_a   1.000
_cell.length_b   1.000
_cell.length_c   1.000
_cell.angle_alpha   90.00
_cell.angle_beta   90.00
_cell.angle_gamma   90.00
#
_symmetry.space_group_name_H-M   'P 1'
#
loop_
_entity.id
_entity.type
_entity.pdbx_description
1 polymer ?
#
loop_
_entity_poly.entity_id
_entity_poly.type
_entity_poly.pdbx_seq_one_letter_code
_entity_poly.pdbx_strand_id
1 'polypeptide(L)' 'MSVIAQAGAKGRQLHKFGGSSLADVKCYLRVAGIMAEYSQPDDMMVVSAAGSTTNQLISWLKLSQT' A
#
# COMPACT_ATOMS: atom_id res chain seq x y z
N MET A 1 -26.30 2.19 13.70
CA MET A 1 -26.24 0.94 12.94
C MET A 1 -25.04 0.98 12.00
N SER A 2 -23.92 0.34 12.37
CA SER A 2 -22.86 0.03 11.40
C SER A 2 -23.19 -1.32 10.80
N VAL A 3 -23.47 -1.37 9.50
CA VAL A 3 -23.71 -2.63 8.79
C VAL A 3 -22.37 -3.31 8.57
N ILE A 4 -22.03 -4.27 9.42
CA ILE A 4 -20.94 -5.22 9.15
C ILE A 4 -21.61 -6.40 8.45
N ALA A 5 -21.56 -6.43 7.12
CA ALA A 5 -21.97 -7.60 6.36
C ALA A 5 -20.98 -8.72 6.65
N GLN A 6 -21.39 -9.70 7.44
CA GLN A 6 -20.67 -10.95 7.59
C GLN A 6 -21.23 -11.92 6.55
N ALA A 7 -20.49 -12.12 5.46
CA ALA A 7 -20.81 -13.08 4.41
C ALA A 7 -19.79 -14.22 4.43
N GLY A 8 -20.29 -15.45 4.51
CA GLY A 8 -19.54 -16.69 4.72
C GLY A 8 -18.72 -17.18 3.52
N ALA A 9 -17.82 -16.36 3.01
CA ALA A 9 -16.63 -16.79 2.28
C ALA A 9 -15.43 -16.43 3.18
N LYS A 10 -14.35 -17.22 3.14
CA LYS A 10 -13.09 -16.82 3.80
C LYS A 10 -12.68 -15.47 3.19
N GLY A 11 -12.99 -14.37 3.87
CA GLY A 11 -13.01 -13.05 3.26
C GLY A 11 -11.60 -12.67 2.82
N ARG A 12 -11.44 -12.44 1.52
CA ARG A 12 -10.19 -11.97 0.91
C ARG A 12 -9.72 -10.69 1.60
N GLN A 13 -8.51 -10.69 2.14
CA GLN A 13 -7.98 -9.54 2.88
C GLN A 13 -7.38 -8.51 1.93
N LEU A 14 -7.43 -7.24 2.35
CA LEU A 14 -6.82 -6.12 1.66
C LEU A 14 -5.73 -5.51 2.53
N HIS A 15 -4.49 -5.56 2.08
CA HIS A 15 -3.31 -5.05 2.78
C HIS A 15 -2.89 -3.72 2.16
N LYS A 16 -2.99 -2.61 2.92
CA LYS A 16 -2.61 -1.28 2.43
C LYS A 16 -1.29 -0.80 3.03
N PHE A 17 -0.34 -0.42 2.17
CA PHE A 17 0.93 0.20 2.57
C PHE A 17 1.04 1.62 2.03
N GLY A 18 1.41 2.56 2.90
CA GLY A 18 1.67 3.95 2.52
C GLY A 18 3.06 4.14 1.93
N GLY A 19 3.35 5.35 1.43
CA GLY A 19 4.66 5.66 0.83
C GLY A 19 5.82 5.52 1.82
N SER A 20 5.62 5.82 3.10
CA SER A 20 6.63 5.63 4.15
C SER A 20 6.99 4.16 4.38
N SER A 21 6.02 3.25 4.26
CA SER A 21 6.24 1.80 4.33
C SER A 21 7.06 1.27 3.14
N LEU A 22 7.28 2.11 2.12
CA LEU A 22 7.99 1.79 0.89
C LEU A 22 9.10 2.82 0.60
N ALA A 23 9.58 3.54 1.63
CA ALA A 23 10.50 4.67 1.48
C ALA A 23 11.93 4.25 1.16
N ASP A 24 12.36 3.08 1.62
CA ASP A 24 13.70 2.55 1.42
C ASP A 24 13.72 1.01 1.41
N VAL A 25 14.88 0.43 1.14
CA VAL A 25 15.09 -1.03 1.06
C VAL A 25 14.65 -1.75 2.34
N LYS A 26 14.95 -1.20 3.52
CA LYS A 26 14.58 -1.82 4.80
C LYS A 26 13.05 -1.81 4.97
N CYS A 27 12.38 -0.75 4.53
CA CYS A 27 10.94 -0.65 4.56
C CYS A 27 10.28 -1.70 3.65
N TYR A 28 10.78 -1.89 2.42
CA TYR A 28 10.32 -2.96 1.53
C TYR A 28 10.49 -4.36 2.14
N LEU A 29 11.65 -4.64 2.73
CA LEU A 29 11.89 -5.94 3.38
C LEU A 29 10.92 -6.20 4.54
N ARG A 30 10.56 -5.16 5.31
CA ARG A 30 9.53 -5.28 6.35
C ARG A 30 8.16 -5.57 5.77
N VAL A 31 7.75 -4.86 4.71
CA VAL A 31 6.47 -5.12 4.03
C VAL A 31 6.42 -6.53 3.45
N ALA A 32 7.51 -6.99 2.84
CA ALA A 32 7.63 -8.36 2.34
C ALA A 32 7.48 -9.39 3.47
N GLY A 33 8.11 -9.15 4.63
CA GLY A 33 7.94 -9.98 5.82
C GLY A 33 6.49 -10.04 6.32
N ILE A 34 5.83 -8.89 6.41
CA ILE A 34 4.41 -8.81 6.79
C ILE A 34 3.54 -9.62 5.81
N MET A 35 3.76 -9.49 4.51
CA MET A 35 3.00 -10.27 3.54
C MET A 35 3.30 -11.77 3.62
N ALA A 36 4.56 -12.15 3.80
CA ALA A 36 4.94 -13.55 3.93
C ALA A 36 4.28 -14.23 5.15
N GLU A 37 4.11 -13.50 6.25
CA GLU A 37 3.57 -14.03 7.51
C GLU A 37 2.04 -13.95 7.59
N TYR A 38 1.43 -12.90 7.05
CA TYR A 38 0.02 -12.58 7.31
C TYR A 38 -0.89 -12.61 6.08
N SER A 39 -0.36 -12.80 4.86
CA SER A 39 -1.20 -12.90 3.67
C SER A 39 -1.61 -14.34 3.34
N GLN A 40 -2.72 -14.48 2.63
CA GLN A 40 -3.19 -15.72 2.05
C GLN A 40 -3.24 -15.60 0.51
N PRO A 41 -3.25 -16.72 -0.22
CA PRO A 41 -3.61 -16.70 -1.63
C PRO A 41 -4.92 -15.93 -1.85
N ASP A 42 -4.98 -15.20 -2.97
CA ASP A 42 -6.05 -14.27 -3.35
C ASP A 42 -6.12 -12.93 -2.58
N ASP A 43 -5.38 -12.77 -1.47
CA ASP A 43 -5.30 -11.46 -0.81
C ASP A 43 -4.74 -10.38 -1.75
N MET A 44 -5.22 -9.15 -1.57
CA MET A 44 -4.84 -8.02 -2.40
C MET A 44 -3.97 -7.04 -1.63
N MET A 45 -2.93 -6.54 -2.28
CA MET A 45 -2.12 -5.45 -1.76
C MET A 45 -2.42 -4.16 -2.52
N VAL A 46 -2.61 -3.07 -1.79
CA VAL A 46 -2.70 -1.71 -2.34
C VAL A 46 -1.54 -0.89 -1.79
N VAL A 47 -0.77 -0.29 -2.69
CA VAL A 47 0.42 0.50 -2.34
C VAL A 47 0.27 1.94 -2.83
N SER A 48 0.81 2.87 -2.04
CA SER A 48 1.12 4.21 -2.54
C SER A 48 2.46 4.20 -3.30
N ALA A 49 2.78 5.29 -4.01
CA ALA A 49 4.13 5.47 -4.54
C ALA A 49 5.16 5.52 -3.41
N ALA A 50 6.39 5.06 -3.70
CA ALA A 50 7.48 4.98 -2.73
C ALA A 50 7.83 6.36 -2.14
N GLY A 51 7.96 6.44 -0.82
CA GLY A 51 8.40 7.66 -0.12
C GLY A 51 7.64 8.91 -0.56
N SER A 52 8.39 9.91 -1.07
CA SER A 52 7.87 11.21 -1.50
C SER A 52 7.67 11.31 -3.03
N THR A 53 7.70 10.20 -3.76
CA THR A 53 7.67 10.20 -5.24
C THR A 53 6.49 10.99 -5.81
N THR A 54 5.29 10.85 -5.25
CA THR A 54 4.11 11.62 -5.73
C THR A 54 4.35 13.13 -5.60
N ASN A 55 4.92 13.59 -4.48
CA ASN A 55 5.22 15.01 -4.28
C ASN A 55 6.30 15.50 -5.25
N GLN A 56 7.31 14.66 -5.52
CA GLN A 56 8.37 14.99 -6.49
C GLN A 56 7.80 15.13 -7.91
N LEU A 57 6.92 14.24 -8.34
CA LEU A 57 6.23 14.32 -9.64
C LEU A 57 5.37 15.58 -9.74
N ILE A 58 4.61 15.91 -8.68
CA ILE A 58 3.83 17.16 -8.62
C ILE A 58 4.76 18.38 -8.71
N SER A 59 5.91 18.34 -8.04
CA SER A 59 6.90 19.42 -8.11
C SER A 59 7.45 19.60 -9.51
N TRP A 60 7.75 18.50 -10.22
CA TRP A 60 8.24 18.55 -11.60
C TRP A 60 7.20 19.11 -12.57
N LEU A 61 5.93 18.67 -12.44
CA LEU A 61 4.85 19.20 -13.26
C LEU A 61 4.72 20.72 -13.10
N LYS A 62 4.78 21.23 -11.86
CA LYS A 62 4.73 22.67 -11.58
C LYS A 62 5.89 23.43 -12.23
N LEU A 63 7.10 22.88 -12.18
CA LEU A 63 8.30 23.48 -12.81
C LEU A 63 8.24 23.45 -14.34
N SER A 64 7.52 22.50 -14.95
CA SER A 64 7.38 22.44 -16.41
C SER A 64 6.39 23.46 -16.98
N GLN A 65 5.58 24.09 -16.12
CA GLN A 65 4.56 25.07 -16.50
C GLN A 65 5.02 26.52 -16.34
N THR A 66 6.26 26.73 -15.87
CA THR A 66 6.96 28.01 -15.86
C THR A 66 7.84 28.13 -17.09
#